data_AF-A0A9X9LWU0-F1
#
_entry.id   AF-A0A9X9LWU0-F1
#
_cell.length_a   1.000
_cell.length_b   1.000
_cell.length_c   1.000
_cell.angle_alpha   90.00
_cell.angle_beta   90.00
_cell.angle_gamma   90.00
#
_symmetry.space_group_name_H-M   'P 1'
#
loop_
_entity.id
_entity.type
_entity.pdbx_description
1 polymer ?
#
loop_
_entity_poly.entity_id
_entity_poly.type
_entity_poly.pdbx_seq_one_letter_code
_entity_poly.pdbx_strand_id
1 'polypeptide(L)' 'MLKNAESNAELKGLDADSLVIEHTQMNNHAPKIQHRNYKAHGWINPYMSSPCHIQMILTEKEQIVLKPEEEVAQK' A
#
# COMPACT_ATOMS: atom_id res chain seq x y z
N MET A 1 -4.52 3.58 7.41
CA MET A 1 -4.09 2.27 6.89
C MET A 1 -2.85 1.78 7.64
N LEU A 2 -1.74 2.54 7.68
CA LEU A 2 -0.54 2.15 8.43
C LEU A 2 -0.79 1.83 9.91
N LYS A 3 -1.50 2.69 10.65
CA LYS A 3 -1.91 2.42 12.05
C LYS A 3 -2.74 1.13 12.23
N ASN A 4 -3.53 0.76 11.22
CA ASN A 4 -4.27 -0.51 11.26
C ASN A 4 -3.33 -1.69 11.04
N ALA A 5 -2.37 -1.54 10.13
CA ALA A 5 -1.38 -2.57 9.84
C ALA A 5 -0.41 -2.78 11.02
N GLU A 6 -0.02 -1.72 11.72
CA GLU A 6 0.70 -1.74 13.01
C GLU A 6 -0.08 -2.49 14.07
N SER A 7 -1.35 -2.12 14.31
CA SER A 7 -2.21 -2.83 15.27
C SER A 7 -2.41 -4.31 14.91
N ASN A 8 -2.50 -4.66 13.63
CA ASN A 8 -2.56 -6.05 13.19
C ASN A 8 -1.24 -6.80 13.44
N ALA A 9 -0.11 -6.11 13.39
CA ALA A 9 1.20 -6.69 13.65
C ALA A 9 1.40 -6.93 15.15
N GLU A 10 1.02 -5.96 16.00
CA GLU A 10 0.98 -6.12 17.47
C GLU A 10 0.09 -7.31 17.88
N LEU A 11 -1.10 -7.42 17.28
CA LEU A 11 -2.01 -8.55 17.52
C LEU A 11 -1.43 -9.90 17.11
N LYS A 12 -0.54 -9.92 16.11
CA LYS A 12 0.17 -11.12 15.66
C LYS A 12 1.46 -11.38 16.44
N GLY A 13 1.86 -10.47 17.33
CA GLY A 13 3.10 -10.56 18.10
C GLY A 13 4.36 -10.24 17.30
N LEU A 14 4.23 -9.48 16.21
CA LEU A 14 5.35 -8.95 15.42
C LEU A 14 5.88 -7.66 16.08
N ASP A 15 7.18 -7.39 15.95
CA ASP A 15 7.80 -6.17 16.48
C ASP A 15 7.47 -4.96 15.59
N ALA A 16 6.67 -4.04 16.12
CA ALA A 16 6.20 -2.86 15.39
C ALA A 16 7.34 -1.95 14.90
N ASP A 17 8.46 -1.91 15.63
CA ASP A 17 9.61 -1.06 15.30
C ASP A 17 10.47 -1.63 14.16
N SER A 18 10.43 -2.95 13.95
CA SER A 18 11.21 -3.67 12.94
C SER A 18 10.47 -3.91 11.62
N LEU A 19 9.21 -3.47 11.51
CA LEU A 19 8.40 -3.65 10.31
C LEU A 19 8.84 -2.73 9.17
N VAL A 20 9.02 -3.31 7.98
CA VAL A 20 9.29 -2.59 6.74
C VAL A 20 8.18 -2.84 5.74
N ILE A 21 7.78 -1.79 5.02
CA ILE A 21 6.84 -1.90 3.90
C ILE A 21 7.57 -2.57 2.73
N GLU A 22 7.20 -3.80 2.42
CA GLU A 22 7.75 -4.53 1.28
C GLU A 22 6.99 -4.24 0.01
N HIS A 23 5.66 -4.25 0.10
CA HIS A 23 4.80 -4.08 -1.06
C HIS A 23 3.63 -3.16 -0.75
N THR A 24 3.39 -2.22 -1.66
CA THR A 24 2.18 -1.41 -1.71
C THR A 24 1.54 -1.56 -3.08
N GLN A 25 0.33 -2.09 -3.11
CA GLN A 25 -0.49 -2.14 -4.29
C GLN A 25 -1.59 -1.09 -4.19
N MET A 26 -1.76 -0.35 -5.27
CA MET A 26 -2.93 0.49 -5.47
C MET A 26 -3.66 0.00 -6.71
N ASN A 27 -4.89 -0.50 -6.53
CA ASN A 27 -5.78 -0.73 -7.65
C ASN A 27 -6.57 0.56 -7.92
N ASN A 28 -6.14 1.28 -8.96
CA ASN A 28 -6.77 2.53 -9.41
C ASN A 28 -8.16 2.32 -10.04
N HIS A 29 -8.59 1.07 -10.26
CA HIS A 29 -9.85 0.73 -10.93
C HIS A 29 -10.85 0.04 -10.01
N ALA A 30 -11.18 0.65 -8.88
CA ALA A 30 -12.39 0.26 -8.17
C ALA A 30 -13.64 0.74 -8.96
N PRO A 31 -14.79 0.04 -8.85
CA PRO A 31 -16.01 0.44 -9.55
C PRO A 31 -16.40 1.89 -9.25
N LYS A 32 -16.64 2.68 -10.31
CA LYS A 32 -17.02 4.09 -10.16
C LYS A 32 -18.40 4.20 -9.50
N ILE A 33 -18.49 5.04 -8.49
CA ILE A 33 -19.76 5.32 -7.81
C ILE A 33 -20.52 6.34 -8.64
N GLN A 34 -21.76 6.00 -9.03
CA GLN A 34 -22.57 6.81 -9.93
C GLN A 34 -23.44 7.81 -9.18
N HIS A 35 -23.20 9.10 -9.41
CA HIS A 35 -24.05 10.19 -8.95
C HIS A 35 -24.55 10.99 -10.17
N ARG A 36 -25.55 11.84 -9.98
CA ARG A 36 -26.11 12.71 -11.01
C ARG A 36 -25.85 14.17 -10.65
N ASN A 37 -25.48 14.97 -11.65
CA ASN A 37 -25.39 16.41 -11.54
C ASN A 37 -26.49 17.04 -12.38
N TYR A 38 -27.40 17.77 -11.73
CA TYR A 38 -28.51 18.46 -12.37
C TYR A 38 -28.03 19.82 -12.89
N LYS A 39 -28.33 20.11 -14.15
CA LYS A 39 -27.93 21.34 -14.84
C LYS A 39 -29.17 22.09 -15.34
N ALA A 40 -28.95 23.30 -15.82
CA ALA A 40 -30.01 24.13 -16.40
C ALA A 40 -30.73 23.38 -17.55
N HIS A 41 -31.99 23.75 -17.78
CA HIS A 41 -32.85 23.18 -18.83
C HIS A 41 -33.08 21.66 -18.73
N GLY A 42 -32.99 21.08 -17.52
CA GLY A 42 -33.26 19.66 -17.29
C GLY A 42 -32.14 18.72 -17.74
N TRP A 43 -30.95 19.24 -18.01
CA TRP A 43 -29.81 18.43 -18.43
C TRP A 43 -29.22 17.65 -17.24
N ILE A 44 -28.92 16.36 -17.42
CA ILE A 44 -28.40 15.48 -16.37
C ILE A 44 -27.07 14.89 -16.82
N ASN A 45 -26.01 15.17 -16.07
CA ASN A 45 -24.67 14.64 -16.32
C ASN A 45 -24.24 13.64 -15.25
N PRO A 46 -23.40 12.66 -15.59
CA PRO A 46 -22.80 11.78 -14.60
C PRO A 46 -21.78 12.55 -13.76
N TYR A 47 -21.87 12.39 -12.44
CA TYR A 47 -20.82 12.76 -11.50
C TYR A 47 -20.28 11.46 -10.91
N MET A 48 -19.11 11.03 -11.36
CA MET A 48 -18.56 9.73 -10.99
C MET A 48 -17.41 9.90 -10.01
N SER A 49 -17.53 9.31 -8.82
CA SER A 49 -16.40 9.18 -7.91
C SER A 49 -15.47 8.07 -8.42
N SER A 50 -14.17 8.25 -8.28
CA SER A 50 -13.15 7.26 -8.67
C SER A 50 -12.49 6.69 -7.41
N PRO A 51 -13.11 5.68 -6.77
CA PRO A 51 -12.51 5.02 -5.61
C PRO A 51 -11.32 4.15 -6.01
N CYS A 52 -10.63 3.62 -5.02
CA CYS A 52 -9.46 2.76 -5.19
C CYS A 52 -9.41 1.68 -4.10
N HIS A 53 -8.71 0.58 -4.38
CA HIS A 53 -8.38 -0.42 -3.37
C HIS A 53 -6.88 -0.34 -3.04
N ILE A 54 -6.55 -0.18 -1.76
CA ILE A 54 -5.17 -0.11 -1.28
C ILE A 54 -4.87 -1.42 -0.56
N GLN A 55 -3.79 -2.09 -0.95
CA GLN A 55 -3.25 -3.25 -0.24
C GLN A 55 -1.80 -2.98 0.12
N MET A 56 -1.40 -3.38 1.32
CA MET A 56 -0.04 -3.21 1.83
C MET A 56 0.41 -4.50 2.52
N ILE A 57 1.67 -4.85 2.33
CA ILE A 57 2.35 -5.98 2.96
C ILE A 57 3.54 -5.42 3.73
N LEU A 58 3.53 -5.67 5.03
CA LEU A 58 4.61 -5.35 5.96
C LEU A 58 5.33 -6.65 6.30
N THR A 59 6.66 -6.62 6.30
CA THR A 59 7.50 -7.74 6.74
C THR A 59 8.54 -7.27 7.74
N GLU A 60 8.87 -8.13 8.70
CA GLU A 60 10.00 -7.90 9.59
C GLU A 60 11.29 -8.15 8.80
N LYS A 61 12.17 -7.15 8.75
CA LYS A 61 13.49 -7.34 8.15
C LYS A 61 14.53 -7.39 9.26
N GLU A 62 15.14 -8.55 9.44
CA GLU A 62 16.38 -8.63 10.19
C GLU A 62 17.49 -7.91 9.42
N GLN A 63 18.22 -7.05 10.11
CA GLN A 63 19.34 -6.31 9.53
C GLN A 63 20.56 -7.22 9.43
N ILE A 64 20.50 -8.20 8.53
CA ILE A 64 21.60 -9.11 8.25
C ILE A 64 22.63 -8.32 7.43
N VAL A 65 23.66 -7.81 8.12
CA VAL A 65 24.84 -7.22 7.47
C VAL A 65 25.54 -8.33 6.70
N LEU A 66 25.46 -8.30 5.37
CA LEU A 66 26.23 -9.21 4.52
C LEU A 66 27.72 -9.00 4.80
N LYS A 67 28.44 -10.08 5.13
CA LYS A 67 29.90 -10.02 5.21
C LYS A 67 30.45 -9.58 3.87
N PRO A 68 31.43 -8.65 3.82
CA PRO A 68 32.02 -8.20 2.58
C PRO A 68 32.58 -9.41 1.82
N GLU A 69 32.27 -9.52 0.53
CA GLU A 69 32.93 -10.48 -0.36
C GLU A 69 34.42 -10.12 -0.38
N GLU A 70 35.27 -11.06 0.04
CA GLU A 70 36.72 -10.92 -0.09
C GLU A 70 37.04 -10.78 -1.57
N GLU A 71 37.62 -9.64 -1.96
CA GLU A 71 38.13 -9.41 -3.32
C GLU A 71 39.08 -10.56 -3.69
N VAL A 72 38.61 -11.44 -4.58
CA VAL A 72 39.45 -12.48 -5.18
C VAL A 72 40.50 -11.77 -6.02
N ALA A 73 41.69 -11.62 -5.44
CA ALA A 73 42.90 -11.16 -6.11
C ALA A 73 43.14 -12.03 -7.35
N GLN A 74 42.94 -11.46 -8.54
CA GLN A 74 43.33 -12.08 -9.80
C GLN A 74 44.85 -12.12 -9.89
N LYS A 75 45.39 -13.33 -10.01
CA LYS A 75 46.79 -13.63 -10.36
C LYS A 75 46.92 -13.81 -11.86
#